data_AF-A0A9W8BYG4-F1
#
_entry.id   AF-A0A9W8BYG4-F1
#
_cell.length_a   1.000
_cell.length_b   1.000
_cell.length_c   1.000
_cell.angle_alpha   90.00
_cell.angle_beta   90.00
_cell.angle_gamma   90.00
#
_symmetry.space_group_name_H-M   'P 1'
#
loop_
_entity.id
_entity.type
_entity.pdbx_description
1 polymer ?
#
loop_
_entity_poly.entity_id
_entity_poly.type
_entity_poly.pdbx_seq_one_letter_code
_entity_poly.pdbx_strand_id
1 'polypeptide(L)'
;MEQSDTPIGAAYDYSPPADTASVKSTKKRGSAARVSRVIKKKGELLTEPEKKANHIASEQKRRMNIRVGYDQLIQIVPTLTPSQRSEALILQKTVEYIKYLIMEREILEGQMKEANR
;
A
#
# COMPACT_ATOMS: atom_id res chain seq x y z
N MET A 1 4.93 21.41 30.71
CA MET A 1 3.72 20.67 30.36
C MET A 1 4.17 19.44 29.60
N GLU A 2 4.20 18.37 30.37
CA GLU A 2 4.45 17.00 29.95
C GLU A 2 3.21 16.43 29.23
N GLN A 3 3.38 15.29 28.56
CA GLN A 3 2.37 14.37 28.00
C GLN A 3 1.94 14.65 26.55
N SER A 4 1.90 13.68 25.63
CA SER A 4 2.01 12.21 25.76
C SER A 4 2.23 11.56 24.38
N ASP A 5 3.10 10.54 24.36
CA ASP A 5 3.21 9.50 23.35
C ASP A 5 1.84 8.91 22.96
N THR A 6 1.63 8.68 21.66
CA THR A 6 0.54 7.81 21.18
C THR A 6 1.15 6.46 20.77
N PRO A 7 0.56 5.32 21.19
CA PRO A 7 1.20 4.03 21.06
C PRO A 7 1.13 3.53 19.61
N ILE A 8 2.29 3.19 19.04
CA ILE A 8 2.40 2.48 17.76
C ILE A 8 2.06 1.02 18.02
N GLY A 9 0.77 0.76 18.20
CA GLY A 9 0.23 -0.54 18.60
C GLY A 9 -1.18 -0.73 18.08
N ALA A 10 -1.37 -0.58 16.78
CA ALA A 10 -2.55 -1.06 16.08
C ALA A 10 -2.08 -1.78 14.83
N ALA A 11 -2.40 -3.07 14.75
CA ALA A 11 -2.20 -3.88 13.57
C ALA A 11 -2.66 -3.12 12.33
N TYR A 12 -1.75 -2.85 11.41
CA TYR A 12 -2.06 -2.25 10.13
C TYR A 12 -2.73 -3.32 9.27
N ASP A 13 -4.04 -3.46 9.44
CA ASP A 13 -4.90 -4.23 8.54
C ASP A 13 -4.97 -3.50 7.19
N TYR A 14 -3.92 -3.69 6.38
CA TYR A 14 -3.86 -3.16 5.03
C TYR A 14 -4.78 -3.99 4.13
N SER A 15 -6.06 -3.62 4.12
CA SER A 15 -7.02 -4.10 3.14
C SER A 15 -6.84 -3.28 1.84
N PRO A 16 -6.43 -3.89 0.71
CA PRO A 16 -6.22 -3.16 -0.54
C PRO A 16 -7.54 -2.56 -1.04
N PRO A 17 -7.55 -1.34 -1.61
CA PRO A 17 -8.76 -0.78 -2.21
C PRO A 17 -9.12 -1.57 -3.48
N ALA A 18 -10.28 -2.22 -3.46
CA ALA A 18 -10.84 -3.06 -4.51
C ALA A 18 -11.32 -2.30 -5.77
N ASP A 19 -10.67 -1.20 -6.15
CA ASP A 19 -11.09 -0.35 -7.26
C ASP A 19 -9.99 -0.24 -8.32
N THR A 20 -9.61 -1.38 -8.89
CA THR A 20 -9.04 -1.45 -10.26
C THR A 20 -9.98 -2.25 -11.16
N ALA A 21 -11.23 -1.79 -11.29
CA ALA A 21 -12.15 -2.27 -12.30
C ALA A 21 -13.01 -1.11 -12.82
N SER A 22 -12.45 -0.34 -13.76
CA SER A 22 -13.22 0.63 -14.54
C SER A 22 -14.15 -0.12 -15.51
N VAL A 23 -15.35 -0.47 -15.05
CA VAL A 23 -16.45 -0.98 -15.90
C VAL A 23 -17.64 -0.02 -15.84
N LYS A 24 -18.14 0.28 -17.04
CA LYS A 24 -19.28 1.10 -17.48
C LYS A 24 -20.39 1.47 -16.47
N SER A 25 -20.80 2.73 -16.62
CA SER A 25 -22.02 3.42 -16.18
C SER A 25 -23.31 2.61 -16.05
N THR A 26 -24.03 2.78 -14.93
CA THR A 26 -25.52 2.81 -14.87
C THR A 26 -25.99 3.76 -13.76
N LYS A 27 -27.19 4.34 -13.92
CA LYS A 27 -27.75 5.52 -13.21
C LYS A 27 -29.09 5.15 -12.56
N LYS A 28 -29.29 5.45 -11.25
CA LYS A 28 -30.56 5.69 -10.49
C LYS A 28 -30.29 5.54 -8.97
N ARG A 29 -31.06 6.03 -7.98
CA ARG A 29 -31.75 7.30 -7.59
C ARG A 29 -32.20 7.09 -6.12
N GLY A 30 -32.17 8.13 -5.26
CA GLY A 30 -32.83 8.22 -3.92
C GLY A 30 -31.86 8.32 -2.71
N SER A 31 -31.55 9.51 -2.15
CA SER A 31 -32.17 10.26 -1.01
C SER A 31 -32.07 9.54 0.36
N ALA A 32 -31.58 10.09 1.47
CA ALA A 32 -31.11 11.42 1.87
C ALA A 32 -30.35 11.32 3.21
N ALA A 33 -29.30 12.14 3.45
CA ALA A 33 -28.94 12.69 4.76
C ALA A 33 -27.82 13.73 4.60
N ARG A 34 -27.92 14.82 5.36
CA ARG A 34 -27.49 16.19 5.05
C ARG A 34 -26.17 16.53 5.78
N VAL A 35 -25.10 16.84 5.04
CA VAL A 35 -24.02 17.75 5.49
C VAL A 35 -23.63 18.62 4.30
N SER A 36 -23.72 19.93 4.49
CA SER A 36 -23.47 20.99 3.52
C SER A 36 -22.03 21.01 3.01
N ARG A 37 -21.72 20.15 2.03
CA ARG A 37 -20.60 20.35 1.11
C ARG A 37 -21.07 21.30 0.02
N VAL A 38 -20.26 22.31 -0.30
CA VAL A 38 -20.44 23.18 -1.46
C VAL A 38 -20.73 22.31 -2.68
N ILE A 39 -21.99 22.28 -3.13
CA ILE A 39 -22.46 21.40 -4.20
C ILE A 39 -22.00 22.00 -5.52
N LYS A 40 -20.82 21.58 -6.00
CA LYS A 40 -20.45 21.78 -7.40
C LYS A 40 -21.43 20.99 -8.28
N LYS A 41 -21.97 21.64 -9.31
CA LYS A 41 -22.94 21.02 -10.23
C LYS A 41 -22.27 19.81 -10.91
N LYS A 42 -22.92 18.65 -10.83
CA LYS A 42 -22.52 17.43 -11.52
C LYS A 42 -22.52 17.68 -13.04
N GLY A 43 -21.34 17.95 -13.60
CA GLY A 43 -21.16 18.28 -15.01
C GLY A 43 -20.23 19.48 -15.25
N GLU A 44 -19.86 20.23 -14.22
CA GLU A 44 -18.80 21.24 -14.36
C GLU A 44 -17.45 20.52 -14.52
N LEU A 45 -16.84 20.71 -15.68
CA LEU A 45 -15.46 20.33 -15.92
C LEU A 45 -14.61 20.99 -14.82
N LEU A 46 -13.75 20.21 -14.17
CA LEU A 46 -12.79 20.73 -13.19
C LEU A 46 -12.09 21.95 -13.81
N THR A 47 -12.09 23.07 -13.08
CA THR A 47 -11.36 24.26 -13.52
C THR A 47 -9.87 23.92 -13.64
N GLU A 48 -9.11 24.63 -14.48
CA GLU A 48 -7.66 24.41 -14.59
C GLU A 48 -6.92 24.38 -13.24
N PRO A 49 -7.19 25.29 -12.28
CA PRO A 49 -6.57 25.21 -10.95
C PRO A 49 -7.00 23.96 -10.18
N GLU A 50 -8.25 23.50 -10.31
CA GLU A 50 -8.74 22.28 -9.67
C GLU A 50 -8.12 21.01 -10.26
N LYS A 51 -7.95 20.96 -11.58
CA LYS A 51 -7.23 19.87 -12.24
C LYS A 51 -5.79 19.79 -11.76
N LYS A 52 -5.10 20.93 -11.68
CA LYS A 52 -3.73 21.01 -11.18
C LYS A 52 -3.63 20.56 -9.72
N ALA A 53 -4.54 21.02 -8.86
CA ALA A 53 -4.58 20.60 -7.46
C ALA A 53 -4.84 19.09 -7.31
N ASN A 54 -5.80 18.56 -8.07
CA ASN A 54 -6.13 17.13 -8.02
C ASN A 54 -4.99 16.25 -8.56
N HIS A 55 -4.29 16.69 -9.61
CA HIS A 55 -3.11 16.00 -10.12
C HIS A 55 -2.00 15.91 -9.07
N ILE A 56 -1.68 17.02 -8.40
CA ILE A 56 -0.68 17.05 -7.32
C ILE A 56 -1.09 16.11 -6.18
N ALA A 57 -2.34 16.19 -5.72
CA ALA A 57 -2.83 15.34 -4.64
C ALA A 57 -2.80 13.84 -5.02
N SER A 58 -3.20 13.50 -6.24
CA SER A 58 -3.20 12.11 -6.73
C SER A 58 -1.77 11.55 -6.82
N GLU A 59 -0.82 12.35 -7.29
CA GLU A 59 0.58 11.93 -7.37
C GLU A 59 1.23 11.83 -5.98
N GLN A 60 0.92 12.73 -5.05
CA GLN A 60 1.36 12.62 -3.66
C GLN A 60 0.86 11.33 -3.01
N LYS A 61 -0.44 11.00 -3.20
CA LYS A 61 -1.02 9.75 -2.71
C LYS A 61 -0.32 8.54 -3.34
N ARG A 62 -0.10 8.54 -4.66
CA ARG A 62 0.62 7.48 -5.37
C ARG A 62 2.02 7.27 -4.79
N ARG A 63 2.78 8.35 -4.57
CA ARG A 63 4.12 8.30 -3.98
C ARG A 63 4.12 7.79 -2.54
N MET A 64 3.12 8.18 -1.74
CA MET A 64 2.98 7.67 -0.38
C MET A 64 2.74 6.16 -0.38
N ASN A 65 1.85 5.67 -1.24
CA ASN A 65 1.57 4.23 -1.35
C ASN A 65 2.82 3.43 -1.74
N ILE A 66 3.64 3.95 -2.68
CA ILE A 66 4.91 3.32 -3.05
C ILE A 66 5.86 3.25 -1.84
N ARG A 67 5.97 4.33 -1.07
CA ARG A 67 6.81 4.36 0.13
C ARG A 67 6.37 3.33 1.17
N VAL A 68 5.07 3.24 1.43
CA VAL A 68 4.51 2.24 2.36
C VAL A 68 4.86 0.82 1.90
N GLY A 69 4.82 0.54 0.60
CA GLY A 69 5.27 -0.75 0.06
C GLY A 69 6.74 -1.05 0.36
N TYR A 70 7.63 -0.06 0.23
CA TYR A 70 9.04 -0.22 0.63
C TYR A 70 9.23 -0.41 2.13
N ASP A 71 8.47 0.31 2.95
CA ASP A 71 8.52 0.16 4.41
C ASP A 71 8.10 -1.27 4.82
N GLN A 72 7.12 -1.86 4.15
CA GLN A 72 6.74 -3.27 4.34
C GLN A 72 7.85 -4.24 3.94
N LEU A 73 8.53 -4.00 2.80
CA LEU A 73 9.67 -4.81 2.39
C LEU A 73 10.79 -4.80 3.43
N ILE A 74 11.08 -3.63 4.01
CA ILE A 74 12.09 -3.49 5.07
C ILE A 74 11.72 -4.32 6.31
N GLN A 75 10.44 -4.42 6.66
CA GLN A 75 9.99 -5.19 7.82
C GLN A 75 10.07 -6.71 7.63
N ILE A 76 9.81 -7.21 6.42
CA ILE A 76 9.72 -8.66 6.15
C ILE A 76 11.06 -9.30 5.75
N VAL A 77 12.00 -8.51 5.21
CA VAL A 77 13.30 -9.02 4.75
C VAL A 77 14.32 -8.92 5.90
N PRO A 78 14.81 -10.03 6.47
CA PRO A 78 15.67 -10.01 7.66
C PRO A 78 17.02 -9.33 7.46
N THR A 79 17.48 -9.24 6.21
CA THR A 79 18.76 -8.61 5.85
C THR A 79 18.65 -7.10 5.70
N LEU A 80 17.44 -6.54 5.81
CA LEU A 80 17.21 -5.11 5.78
C LEU A 80 17.14 -4.52 7.19
N THR A 81 17.64 -3.30 7.35
CA THR A 81 17.57 -2.49 8.56
C THR A 81 16.58 -1.36 8.37
N PRO A 82 15.87 -0.92 9.45
CA PRO A 82 14.94 0.22 9.39
C PRO A 82 15.56 1.54 8.89
N SER A 83 16.90 1.63 8.92
CA SER A 83 17.66 2.79 8.44
C SER A 83 17.92 2.79 6.93
N GLN A 84 17.69 1.69 6.21
CA GLN A 84 17.95 1.62 4.78
C GLN A 84 16.87 2.37 3.99
N ARG A 85 17.32 3.33 3.17
CA ARG A 85 16.45 4.19 2.36
C ARG A 85 16.64 4.01 0.85
N SER A 86 17.65 3.26 0.45
CA SER A 86 17.96 3.04 -0.97
C SER A 86 16.98 2.04 -1.58
N GLU A 87 16.09 2.51 -2.45
CA GLU A 87 15.10 1.70 -3.16
C GLU A 87 15.76 0.53 -3.92
N ALA A 88 16.86 0.78 -4.63
CA ALA A 88 17.58 -0.24 -5.38
C ALA A 88 18.14 -1.35 -4.47
N LEU A 89 18.68 -0.97 -3.31
CA LEU A 89 19.22 -1.94 -2.35
C LEU A 89 18.11 -2.76 -1.70
N ILE A 90 16.99 -2.14 -1.35
CA ILE A 90 15.81 -2.83 -0.81
C ILE A 90 15.32 -3.90 -1.80
N LEU A 91 15.15 -3.53 -3.07
CA LEU A 91 14.74 -4.48 -4.11
C LEU A 91 15.75 -5.62 -4.28
N GLN A 92 17.05 -5.31 -4.32
CA GLN A 92 18.10 -6.31 -4.44
C GLN A 92 18.05 -7.33 -3.29
N LYS A 93 18.01 -6.86 -2.04
CA LYS A 93 17.93 -7.73 -0.86
C LYS A 93 16.64 -8.54 -0.80
N THR A 94 15.54 -7.96 -1.28
CA THR A 94 14.27 -8.69 -1.40
C THR A 94 14.40 -9.87 -2.37
N VAL A 95 15.02 -9.67 -3.53
CA VAL A 95 15.25 -10.74 -4.51
C VAL A 95 16.18 -11.82 -3.95
N GLU A 96 17.26 -11.44 -3.26
CA GLU A 96 18.15 -12.38 -2.57
C GLU A 96 17.38 -13.23 -1.53
N TYR A 97 16.51 -12.60 -0.75
CA TYR A 97 15.71 -13.30 0.27
C TYR A 97 14.68 -14.26 -0.34
N ILE A 98 14.01 -13.89 -1.43
CA ILE A 98 13.09 -14.80 -2.14
C ILE A 98 13.82 -16.06 -2.62
N LYS A 99 15.03 -15.91 -3.18
CA LYS A 99 15.85 -17.06 -3.61
C LYS A 99 16.24 -17.95 -2.44
N TYR A 100 16.60 -17.35 -1.30
CA TYR A 100 16.89 -18.09 -0.07
C TYR A 100 15.67 -18.91 0.40
N LEU A 101 14.48 -18.31 0.45
CA LEU A 101 13.26 -19.01 0.89
C LEU A 101 12.88 -20.19 -0.03
N ILE A 102 13.13 -20.07 -1.34
CA ILE A 102 12.91 -21.18 -2.28
C ILE A 102 13.88 -22.33 -1.98
N MET A 103 15.17 -22.03 -1.83
CA MET A 103 16.18 -23.03 -1.49
C MET A 103 15.88 -23.70 -0.13
N GLU A 104 15.51 -22.92 0.88
CA GLU A 104 15.15 -23.43 2.20
C GLU A 104 13.95 -24.38 2.13
N ARG A 105 12.92 -24.03 1.35
CA ARG A 105 11.79 -24.93 1.11
C ARG A 105 12.22 -26.25 0.48
N GLU A 106 13.05 -26.22 -0.55
CA GLU A 106 13.51 -27.44 -1.24
C GLU A 106 14.29 -28.36 -0.30
N ILE A 107 15.14 -27.78 0.57
CA ILE A 107 15.87 -28.52 1.60
C ILE A 107 14.91 -29.19 2.58
N LEU A 108 13.96 -28.43 3.13
CA LEU A 108 12.99 -28.93 4.10
C LEU A 108 12.10 -30.03 3.50
N GLU A 109 11.66 -29.87 2.26
CA GLU A 109 10.90 -30.90 1.54
C GLU A 109 11.73 -32.17 1.31
N GLY A 110 13.03 -32.05 1.04
CA GLY A 110 13.95 -33.17 0.95
C GLY A 110 14.03 -33.93 2.27
N GLN A 111 14.26 -33.21 3.38
CA GLN A 111 14.33 -33.78 4.72
C GLN A 111 13.03 -34.49 5.13
N MET A 112 11.86 -33.90 4.81
CA MET A 112 10.57 -34.53 5.08
C MET A 112 10.37 -35.82 4.29
N LYS A 113 10.84 -35.88 3.04
CA LYS A 113 10.75 -37.11 2.23
C LYS A 113 11.67 -38.21 2.75
N GLU A 114 12.85 -37.84 3.24
CA GLU A 114 13.79 -38.78 3.86
C GLU A 114 13.27 -39.28 5.21
N ALA A 115 12.70 -38.41 6.04
CA ALA A 115 12.15 -38.77 7.34
C ALA A 115 10.87 -39.64 7.27
N ASN A 116 10.12 -39.55 6.16
CA ASN A 116 8.92 -40.34 5.91
C ASN A 116 9.19 -41.63 5.10
N ARG A 117 10.45 -41.98 4.84
CA ARG A 117 10.85 -43.27 4.28
C ARG A 117 11.11 -44.29 5.38
#